data_AF-A0A5D3BYG4-F1
#
_entry.id   AF-A0A5D3BYG4-F1
#
_cell.length_a   1.000
_cell.length_b   1.000
_cell.length_c   1.000
_cell.angle_alpha   90.00
_cell.angle_beta   90.00
_cell.angle_gamma   90.00
#
_symmetry.space_group_name_H-M   'P 1'
#
loop_
_entity.id
_entity.type
_entity.pdbx_description
1 polymer ?
#
loop_
_entity_poly.entity_id
_entity_poly.type
_entity_poly.pdbx_seq_one_letter_code
_entity_poly.pdbx_strand_id
1 'polypeptide(L)'
;MAIDGSFKLESAVERFLSRCPSLTHQSPFDTIIKKGYGVTEEEVSSLLAELFLNPNYSVCLLGCFLPLAQKIVDRVIGLLRLVPNLRSNSMYLEIHEKELDGVVNIISFYDHRGRGIDLHELACLAFCRALDLAPFLLRTILDYFKFAPCPFHRIVVKGTTSEVYDKGGLLAVRLSYRLLLVEPETFTQLWDWSCFLDFMKQLPNIDLDHAKFLLLPDIRWCGIQILSILLKLGYEATTNLLSGSEETLACLLRWEEFCQDVSMEKAGSYAELFVKESVSQGMKTDFDSENCLLANSSFCGPAILWNRDEIERPIRSQRLATW
;
A
#
# COMPACT_ATOMS: atom_id res chain seq x y z
N MET A 1 3.76 -21.58 9.30
CA MET A 1 4.34 -21.73 10.66
C MET A 1 5.72 -21.12 10.66
N ALA A 2 6.00 -20.17 11.57
CA ALA A 2 7.37 -19.74 11.84
C ALA A 2 8.14 -20.95 12.40
N ILE A 3 9.31 -21.23 11.83
CA ILE A 3 10.07 -22.47 12.06
C ILE A 3 10.61 -22.55 13.51
N ASP A 4 10.61 -21.44 14.23
CA ASP A 4 11.07 -21.29 15.61
C ASP A 4 9.95 -21.38 16.67
N GLY A 5 8.67 -21.47 16.27
CA GLY A 5 7.53 -21.47 17.19
C GLY A 5 7.32 -20.15 17.95
N SER A 6 7.92 -19.03 17.50
CA SER A 6 7.85 -17.74 18.20
C SER A 6 6.55 -16.97 17.97
N PHE A 7 5.76 -17.35 16.96
CA PHE A 7 4.48 -16.71 16.67
C PHE A 7 3.40 -17.20 17.64
N LYS A 8 2.84 -16.25 18.41
CA LYS A 8 1.66 -16.45 19.25
C LYS A 8 0.51 -15.61 18.72
N LEU A 9 -0.61 -16.26 18.42
CA LEU A 9 -1.76 -15.61 17.81
C LEU A 9 -2.33 -14.50 18.70
N GLU A 10 -2.43 -14.76 19.99
CA GLU A 10 -2.97 -13.82 20.98
C GLU A 10 -2.11 -12.56 21.06
N SER A 11 -0.78 -12.73 21.19
CA SER A 11 0.15 -11.60 21.21
C SER A 11 0.14 -10.79 19.92
N ALA A 12 -0.10 -11.43 18.77
CA ALA A 12 -0.24 -10.74 17.49
C ALA A 12 -1.54 -9.91 17.44
N VAL A 13 -2.65 -10.44 17.97
CA VAL A 13 -3.92 -9.72 18.10
C VAL A 13 -3.81 -8.54 19.06
N GLU A 14 -3.20 -8.74 20.23
CA GLU A 14 -2.96 -7.66 21.20
C GLU A 14 -2.12 -6.54 20.59
N ARG A 15 -1.00 -6.89 19.92
CA ARG A 15 -0.14 -5.93 19.23
C ARG A 15 -0.87 -5.20 18.11
N PHE A 16 -1.76 -5.88 17.39
CA PHE A 16 -2.54 -5.26 16.33
C PHE A 16 -3.55 -4.26 16.90
N LEU A 17 -4.30 -4.64 17.93
CA LEU A 17 -5.31 -3.78 18.55
C LEU A 17 -4.70 -2.60 19.32
N SER A 18 -3.52 -2.77 19.92
CA SER A 18 -2.81 -1.66 20.56
C SER A 18 -2.38 -0.59 19.56
N ARG A 19 -2.09 -0.99 18.31
CA ARG A 19 -1.72 -0.10 17.21
C ARG A 19 -2.92 0.44 16.44
N CYS A 20 -4.08 -0.22 16.54
CA CYS A 20 -5.32 0.15 15.85
C CYS A 20 -6.48 0.27 16.85
N PRO A 21 -6.43 1.24 17.79
CA PRO A 21 -7.38 1.31 18.90
C PRO A 21 -8.84 1.54 18.46
N SER A 22 -9.08 2.13 17.28
CA SER A 22 -10.44 2.30 16.75
C SER A 22 -11.16 0.98 16.42
N LEU A 23 -10.43 -0.13 16.32
CA LEU A 23 -10.98 -1.46 16.08
C LEU A 23 -11.37 -2.21 17.37
N THR A 24 -10.85 -1.80 18.52
CA THR A 24 -11.04 -2.53 19.79
C THR A 24 -12.50 -2.68 20.17
N HIS A 25 -13.32 -1.66 19.88
CA HIS A 25 -14.76 -1.64 20.22
C HIS A 25 -15.66 -2.12 19.07
N GLN A 26 -15.09 -2.65 17.99
CA GLN A 26 -15.87 -3.20 16.89
C GLN A 26 -16.32 -4.61 17.25
N SER A 27 -17.60 -4.92 16.98
CA SER A 27 -18.23 -6.18 17.41
C SER A 27 -17.46 -7.46 17.05
N PRO A 28 -16.78 -7.57 15.88
CA PRO A 28 -16.03 -8.78 15.55
C PRO A 28 -14.75 -8.92 16.39
N PHE A 29 -14.06 -7.81 16.68
CA PHE A 29 -12.83 -7.80 17.47
C PHE A 29 -13.11 -7.98 18.95
N ASP A 30 -14.19 -7.38 19.48
CA ASP A 30 -14.69 -7.65 20.84
C ASP A 30 -14.91 -9.15 21.10
N THR A 31 -15.42 -9.87 20.09
CA THR A 31 -15.68 -11.31 20.19
C THR A 31 -14.38 -12.11 20.27
N ILE A 32 -13.37 -11.73 19.49
CA ILE A 32 -12.03 -12.34 19.53
C ILE A 32 -11.38 -12.09 20.90
N ILE A 33 -11.42 -10.85 21.40
CA ILE A 33 -10.87 -10.48 22.70
C ILE A 33 -11.51 -11.32 23.81
N LYS A 34 -12.85 -11.45 23.82
CA LYS A 34 -13.57 -12.25 24.82
C LYS A 34 -13.27 -13.75 24.77
N LYS A 35 -12.94 -14.29 23.59
CA LYS A 35 -12.56 -15.71 23.45
C LYS A 35 -11.15 -16.00 23.96
N GLY A 36 -10.25 -15.02 23.97
CA GLY A 36 -8.87 -15.18 24.44
C GLY A 36 -8.15 -16.36 23.78
N TYR A 37 -7.57 -17.27 24.57
CA TYR A 37 -6.87 -18.47 24.09
C TYR A 37 -7.73 -19.47 23.30
N GLY A 38 -9.06 -19.29 23.26
CA GLY A 38 -9.96 -20.11 22.44
C GLY A 38 -10.05 -19.69 20.97
N VAL A 39 -9.33 -18.64 20.57
CA VAL A 39 -9.35 -18.10 19.20
C VAL A 39 -8.51 -18.96 18.27
N THR A 40 -9.06 -19.31 17.10
CA THR A 40 -8.36 -20.09 16.08
C THR A 40 -7.73 -19.19 15.00
N GLU A 41 -6.68 -19.69 14.33
CA GLU A 41 -6.10 -18.98 13.18
C GLU A 41 -7.12 -18.78 12.05
N GLU A 42 -8.03 -19.73 11.83
CA GLU A 42 -9.12 -19.68 10.86
C GLU A 42 -10.08 -18.52 11.12
N GLU A 43 -10.44 -18.30 12.39
CA GLU A 43 -11.32 -17.21 12.80
C GLU A 43 -10.63 -15.86 12.61
N VAL A 44 -9.37 -15.73 13.05
CA VAL A 44 -8.59 -14.49 12.89
C VAL A 44 -8.35 -14.19 11.42
N SER A 45 -7.88 -15.16 10.64
CA SER A 45 -7.64 -14.95 9.20
C SER A 45 -8.93 -14.62 8.43
N SER A 46 -10.10 -15.11 8.88
CA SER A 46 -11.39 -14.69 8.32
C SER A 46 -11.64 -13.20 8.54
N LEU A 47 -11.54 -12.77 9.80
CA LEU A 47 -11.81 -11.39 10.15
C LEU A 47 -10.82 -10.43 9.49
N LEU A 48 -9.53 -10.78 9.53
CA LEU A 48 -8.48 -9.97 8.93
C LEU A 48 -8.61 -9.88 7.41
N ALA A 49 -9.09 -10.93 6.73
CA ALA A 49 -9.34 -10.87 5.29
C ALA A 49 -10.43 -9.85 4.91
N GLU A 50 -11.45 -9.67 5.75
CA GLU A 50 -12.47 -8.64 5.52
C GLU A 50 -11.89 -7.23 5.67
N LEU A 51 -10.98 -7.06 6.64
CA LEU A 51 -10.36 -5.78 6.99
C LEU A 51 -9.19 -5.39 6.08
N PHE A 52 -8.51 -6.36 5.47
CA PHE A 52 -7.19 -6.19 4.85
C PHE A 52 -7.11 -5.08 3.79
N LEU A 53 -8.20 -4.85 3.06
CA LEU A 53 -8.28 -3.81 2.03
C LEU A 53 -8.49 -2.40 2.59
N ASN A 54 -8.69 -2.25 3.90
CA ASN A 54 -8.80 -0.94 4.52
C ASN A 54 -7.43 -0.26 4.56
N PRO A 55 -7.28 0.91 3.91
CA PRO A 55 -5.99 1.58 3.79
C PRO A 55 -5.39 2.01 5.15
N ASN A 56 -6.22 2.17 6.18
CA ASN A 56 -5.80 2.57 7.53
C ASN A 56 -5.15 1.41 8.30
N TYR A 57 -5.44 0.16 7.92
CA TYR A 57 -5.05 -1.00 8.72
C TYR A 57 -4.17 -2.00 7.96
N SER A 58 -4.13 -1.95 6.62
CA SER A 58 -3.47 -2.97 5.79
C SER A 58 -1.99 -3.21 6.16
N VAL A 59 -1.24 -2.14 6.43
CA VAL A 59 0.20 -2.21 6.75
C VAL A 59 0.41 -2.80 8.14
N CYS A 60 -0.27 -2.23 9.16
CA CYS A 60 -0.18 -2.72 10.53
C CYS A 60 -0.64 -4.18 10.66
N LEU A 61 -1.71 -4.54 9.94
CA LEU A 61 -2.23 -5.91 9.90
C LEU A 61 -1.17 -6.88 9.39
N LEU A 62 -0.52 -6.58 8.27
CA LEU A 62 0.54 -7.46 7.75
C LEU A 62 1.77 -7.50 8.65
N GLY A 63 2.18 -6.37 9.22
CA GLY A 63 3.27 -6.34 10.20
C GLY A 63 2.97 -7.21 11.43
N CYS A 64 1.71 -7.20 11.88
CA CYS A 64 1.25 -8.01 13.01
C CYS A 64 1.15 -9.51 12.69
N PHE A 65 0.70 -9.84 11.48
CA PHE A 65 0.29 -11.19 11.07
C PHE A 65 1.07 -11.73 9.87
N LEU A 66 2.33 -11.31 9.71
CA LEU A 66 3.19 -11.76 8.61
C LEU A 66 3.22 -13.30 8.44
N PRO A 67 3.26 -14.13 9.52
CA PRO A 67 3.19 -15.59 9.39
C PRO A 67 1.88 -16.14 8.81
N LEU A 68 0.79 -15.35 8.85
CA LEU A 68 -0.53 -15.67 8.30
C LEU A 68 -0.82 -14.93 6.99
N ALA A 69 0.11 -14.10 6.49
CA ALA A 69 -0.10 -13.23 5.34
C ALA A 69 -0.62 -13.99 4.11
N GLN A 70 -0.04 -15.16 3.82
CA GLN A 70 -0.47 -16.03 2.74
C GLN A 70 -1.97 -16.39 2.84
N LYS A 71 -2.38 -16.90 4.01
CA LYS A 71 -3.76 -17.32 4.29
C LYS A 71 -4.75 -16.17 4.21
N ILE A 72 -4.36 -15.00 4.71
CA ILE A 72 -5.17 -13.78 4.66
C ILE A 72 -5.37 -13.34 3.21
N VAL A 73 -4.28 -13.23 2.43
CA VAL A 73 -4.32 -12.78 1.04
C VAL A 73 -5.07 -13.78 0.15
N ASP A 74 -4.87 -15.09 0.32
CA ASP A 74 -5.64 -16.12 -0.40
C ASP A 74 -7.15 -15.93 -0.19
N ARG A 75 -7.55 -15.64 1.04
CA ARG A 75 -8.96 -15.43 1.40
C ARG A 75 -9.50 -14.12 0.83
N VAL A 76 -8.73 -13.03 0.87
CA VAL A 76 -9.09 -11.74 0.25
C VAL A 76 -9.33 -11.92 -1.24
N ILE A 77 -8.43 -12.63 -1.94
CA ILE A 77 -8.58 -12.89 -3.38
C ILE A 77 -9.81 -13.75 -3.65
N GLY A 78 -10.07 -14.75 -2.80
CA GLY A 78 -11.30 -15.54 -2.85
C GLY A 78 -12.56 -14.67 -2.76
N LEU A 79 -12.59 -13.72 -1.82
CA LEU A 79 -13.71 -12.78 -1.67
C LEU A 79 -13.82 -11.81 -2.85
N LEU A 80 -12.71 -11.26 -3.33
CA LEU A 80 -12.69 -10.35 -4.49
C LEU A 80 -13.17 -11.04 -5.77
N ARG A 81 -12.95 -12.35 -5.92
CA ARG A 81 -13.45 -13.12 -7.06
C ARG A 81 -14.98 -13.22 -7.09
N LEU A 82 -15.63 -13.08 -5.93
CA LEU A 82 -17.10 -13.09 -5.83
C LEU A 82 -17.73 -11.73 -6.17
N VAL A 83 -16.93 -10.66 -6.26
CA VAL A 83 -17.41 -9.32 -6.62
C VAL A 83 -17.81 -9.31 -8.10
N PRO A 84 -19.07 -8.96 -8.45
CA PRO A 84 -19.55 -9.05 -9.83
C PRO A 84 -18.80 -8.17 -10.82
N ASN A 85 -18.32 -7.00 -10.38
CA ASN A 85 -17.69 -6.03 -11.26
C ASN A 85 -16.64 -5.17 -10.55
N LEU A 86 -15.37 -5.36 -10.91
CA LEU A 86 -14.21 -4.56 -10.45
C LEU A 86 -13.78 -3.48 -11.47
N ARG A 87 -14.49 -3.32 -12.58
CA ARG A 87 -14.06 -2.51 -13.75
C ARG A 87 -14.75 -1.16 -13.83
N SER A 88 -15.85 -0.95 -13.13
CA SER A 88 -16.61 0.30 -13.21
C SER A 88 -17.29 0.66 -11.90
N ASN A 89 -17.61 1.95 -11.75
CA ASN A 89 -18.50 2.44 -10.70
C ASN A 89 -19.90 2.68 -11.27
N SER A 90 -20.93 2.22 -10.58
CA SER A 90 -22.34 2.46 -10.94
C SER A 90 -22.94 3.67 -10.23
N MET A 91 -22.37 4.07 -9.09
CA MET A 91 -22.79 5.25 -8.32
C MET A 91 -21.68 6.32 -8.28
N TYR A 92 -22.07 7.58 -8.46
CA TYR A 92 -21.15 8.73 -8.50
C TYR A 92 -20.76 9.28 -7.11
N LEU A 93 -21.28 8.72 -6.02
CA LEU A 93 -20.97 9.18 -4.66
C LEU A 93 -19.51 8.89 -4.28
N GLU A 94 -18.71 9.93 -4.12
CA GLU A 94 -17.36 9.80 -3.58
C GLU A 94 -17.41 9.26 -2.14
N ILE A 95 -16.51 8.33 -1.84
CA ILE A 95 -16.30 7.81 -0.49
C ILE A 95 -15.07 8.52 0.06
N HIS A 96 -15.24 9.25 1.17
CA HIS A 96 -14.11 9.91 1.82
C HIS A 96 -13.35 8.93 2.73
N GLU A 97 -12.02 9.09 2.82
CA GLU A 97 -11.16 8.22 3.67
C GLU A 97 -11.62 8.15 5.13
N LYS A 98 -12.21 9.23 5.65
CA LYS A 98 -12.76 9.27 7.01
C LYS A 98 -13.93 8.30 7.21
N GLU A 99 -14.66 7.98 6.15
CA GLU A 99 -15.76 7.00 6.20
C GLU A 99 -15.26 5.56 6.31
N LEU A 100 -13.96 5.32 6.09
CA LEU A 100 -13.34 4.01 6.21
C LEU A 100 -12.81 3.72 7.63
N ASP A 101 -12.77 4.71 8.52
CA ASP A 101 -12.35 4.48 9.91
C ASP A 101 -13.33 3.53 10.61
N GLY A 102 -12.81 2.45 11.19
CA GLY A 102 -13.60 1.40 11.82
C GLY A 102 -14.36 0.47 10.87
N VAL A 103 -14.29 0.67 9.54
CA VAL A 103 -14.97 -0.22 8.58
C VAL A 103 -14.19 -1.52 8.43
N VAL A 104 -14.80 -2.61 8.91
CA VAL A 104 -14.21 -3.95 8.88
C VAL A 104 -14.48 -4.69 7.57
N ASN A 105 -15.70 -4.66 7.03
CA ASN A 105 -16.02 -5.42 5.82
C ASN A 105 -15.95 -4.54 4.56
N ILE A 106 -14.73 -4.22 4.13
CA ILE A 106 -14.47 -3.28 3.03
C ILE A 106 -15.00 -3.79 1.69
N ILE A 107 -14.88 -5.09 1.42
CA ILE A 107 -15.34 -5.66 0.15
C ILE A 107 -16.86 -5.46 0.01
N SER A 108 -17.65 -5.86 1.03
CA SER A 108 -19.11 -5.66 0.98
C SER A 108 -19.50 -4.18 0.94
N PHE A 109 -18.75 -3.32 1.67
CA PHE A 109 -19.00 -1.88 1.74
C PHE A 109 -18.93 -1.22 0.35
N TYR A 110 -17.93 -1.60 -0.47
CA TYR A 110 -17.78 -1.08 -1.82
C TYR A 110 -18.68 -1.80 -2.84
N ASP A 111 -18.85 -3.11 -2.72
CA ASP A 111 -19.70 -3.90 -3.61
C ASP A 111 -21.17 -3.44 -3.56
N HIS A 112 -21.73 -3.23 -2.36
CA HIS A 112 -23.09 -2.73 -2.19
C HIS A 112 -23.31 -1.31 -2.72
N ARG A 113 -22.25 -0.50 -2.80
CA ARG A 113 -22.30 0.84 -3.40
C ARG A 113 -21.97 0.82 -4.91
N GLY A 114 -21.69 -0.36 -5.45
CA GLY A 114 -21.28 -0.56 -6.83
C GLY A 114 -20.06 0.28 -7.19
N ARG A 115 -19.08 0.37 -6.27
CA ARG A 115 -17.83 1.12 -6.42
C ARG A 115 -16.67 0.18 -6.77
N GLY A 116 -16.86 -0.59 -7.84
CA GLY A 116 -15.97 -1.69 -8.23
C GLY A 116 -14.54 -1.26 -8.55
N ILE A 117 -14.37 -0.14 -9.25
CA ILE A 117 -13.03 0.33 -9.64
C ILE A 117 -12.25 0.88 -8.44
N ASP A 118 -12.95 1.48 -7.48
CA ASP A 118 -12.32 1.98 -6.26
C ASP A 118 -11.90 0.83 -5.35
N LEU A 119 -12.73 -0.23 -5.26
CA LEU A 119 -12.37 -1.45 -4.55
C LEU A 119 -11.14 -2.12 -5.19
N HIS A 120 -11.07 -2.12 -6.52
CA HIS A 120 -9.90 -2.61 -7.24
C HIS A 120 -8.63 -1.81 -6.88
N GLU A 121 -8.73 -0.48 -6.78
CA GLU A 121 -7.61 0.38 -6.38
C GLU A 121 -7.18 0.14 -4.93
N LEU A 122 -8.12 -0.07 -4.00
CA LEU A 122 -7.81 -0.48 -2.63
C LEU A 122 -7.13 -1.85 -2.58
N ALA A 123 -7.59 -2.80 -3.39
CA ALA A 123 -6.94 -4.10 -3.53
C ALA A 123 -5.50 -3.96 -4.05
N CYS A 124 -5.28 -3.17 -5.10
CA CYS A 124 -3.95 -2.90 -5.62
C CYS A 124 -3.05 -2.20 -4.58
N LEU A 125 -3.58 -1.26 -3.80
CA LEU A 125 -2.86 -0.60 -2.71
C LEU A 125 -2.45 -1.58 -1.61
N ALA A 126 -3.38 -2.41 -1.14
CA ALA A 126 -3.10 -3.42 -0.13
C ALA A 126 -2.08 -4.46 -0.64
N PHE A 127 -2.21 -4.90 -1.89
CA PHE A 127 -1.30 -5.88 -2.49
C PHE A 127 0.10 -5.32 -2.77
N CYS A 128 0.25 -4.08 -3.24
CA CYS A 128 1.59 -3.51 -3.41
C CYS A 128 2.30 -3.33 -2.07
N ARG A 129 1.58 -2.87 -1.03
CA ARG A 129 2.09 -2.81 0.36
C ARG A 129 2.47 -4.20 0.88
N ALA A 130 1.66 -5.22 0.55
CA ALA A 130 1.93 -6.59 0.93
C ALA A 130 3.19 -7.15 0.29
N LEU A 131 3.38 -6.93 -1.01
CA LEU A 131 4.58 -7.39 -1.71
C LEU A 131 5.84 -6.73 -1.20
N ASP A 132 5.75 -5.45 -0.85
CA ASP A 132 6.86 -4.76 -0.21
C ASP A 132 7.26 -5.46 1.10
N LEU A 133 6.31 -5.78 1.98
CA LEU A 133 6.56 -6.42 3.28
C LEU A 133 6.87 -7.92 3.18
N ALA A 134 6.28 -8.59 2.20
CA ALA A 134 6.24 -10.04 2.07
C ALA A 134 6.33 -10.46 0.59
N PRO A 135 7.54 -10.38 -0.02
CA PRO A 135 7.72 -10.68 -1.45
C PRO A 135 7.29 -12.09 -1.87
N PHE A 136 7.26 -13.04 -0.92
CA PHE A 136 6.79 -14.42 -1.18
C PHE A 136 5.31 -14.50 -1.62
N LEU A 137 4.53 -13.44 -1.41
CA LEU A 137 3.12 -13.37 -1.84
C LEU A 137 2.94 -13.13 -3.34
N LEU A 138 4.01 -12.87 -4.09
CA LEU A 138 3.96 -12.52 -5.52
C LEU A 138 3.07 -13.47 -6.32
N ARG A 139 3.29 -14.77 -6.22
CA ARG A 139 2.51 -15.77 -6.97
C ARG A 139 1.02 -15.67 -6.69
N THR A 140 0.63 -15.50 -5.43
CA THR A 140 -0.77 -15.39 -5.03
C THR A 140 -1.38 -14.09 -5.51
N ILE A 141 -0.66 -12.98 -5.42
CA ILE A 141 -1.17 -11.70 -5.93
C ILE A 141 -1.29 -11.71 -7.47
N LEU A 142 -0.47 -12.48 -8.18
CA LEU A 142 -0.68 -12.69 -9.62
C LEU A 142 -1.98 -13.45 -9.92
N ASP A 143 -2.46 -14.31 -9.02
CA ASP A 143 -3.76 -14.99 -9.18
C ASP A 143 -4.96 -14.04 -9.11
N TYR A 144 -4.81 -12.88 -8.45
CA TYR A 144 -5.81 -11.81 -8.49
C TYR A 144 -5.93 -11.18 -9.89
N PHE A 145 -4.79 -10.86 -10.51
CA PHE A 145 -4.75 -10.25 -11.84
C PHE A 145 -5.16 -11.19 -12.98
N LYS A 146 -5.42 -12.47 -12.70
CA LYS A 146 -6.05 -13.39 -13.67
C LYS A 146 -7.50 -13.01 -13.99
N PHE A 147 -8.19 -12.30 -13.09
CA PHE A 147 -9.58 -11.86 -13.30
C PHE A 147 -9.77 -10.35 -13.12
N ALA A 148 -8.94 -9.70 -12.31
CA ALA A 148 -8.97 -8.26 -12.11
C ALA A 148 -8.36 -7.49 -13.31
N PRO A 149 -8.75 -6.22 -13.53
CA PRO A 149 -8.09 -5.37 -14.53
C PRO A 149 -6.67 -4.94 -14.06
N CYS A 150 -5.96 -4.19 -14.92
CA CYS A 150 -4.68 -3.57 -14.57
C CYS A 150 -4.87 -2.41 -13.57
N PRO A 151 -3.86 -2.06 -12.75
CA PRO A 151 -3.96 -1.00 -11.74
C PRO A 151 -4.29 0.38 -12.33
N PHE A 152 -3.95 0.62 -13.60
CA PHE A 152 -4.27 1.84 -14.33
C PHE A 152 -5.62 1.78 -15.08
N HIS A 153 -6.51 0.84 -14.75
CA HIS A 153 -7.78 0.67 -15.46
C HIS A 153 -8.64 1.94 -15.50
N ARG A 154 -8.58 2.77 -14.45
CA ARG A 154 -9.28 4.07 -14.44
C ARG A 154 -8.90 4.94 -15.63
N ILE A 155 -7.61 4.95 -15.97
CA ILE A 155 -7.08 5.69 -17.13
C ILE A 155 -7.64 5.10 -18.43
N VAL A 156 -7.74 3.77 -18.51
CA VAL A 156 -8.32 3.08 -19.67
C VAL A 156 -9.78 3.46 -19.88
N VAL A 157 -10.58 3.46 -18.81
CA VAL A 157 -12.03 3.72 -18.89
C VAL A 157 -12.33 5.19 -19.12
N LYS A 158 -11.66 6.08 -18.39
CA LYS A 158 -11.92 7.52 -18.45
C LYS A 158 -11.17 8.24 -19.57
N GLY A 159 -10.20 7.59 -20.21
CA GLY A 159 -9.43 8.13 -21.33
C GLY A 159 -8.68 9.42 -20.95
N THR A 160 -8.97 10.51 -21.66
CA THR A 160 -8.38 11.84 -21.43
C THR A 160 -9.38 12.87 -20.92
N THR A 161 -10.48 12.39 -20.34
CA THR A 161 -11.39 13.28 -19.60
C THR A 161 -10.65 13.93 -18.44
N SER A 162 -11.09 15.13 -18.04
CA SER A 162 -10.53 15.83 -16.88
C SER A 162 -10.64 15.02 -15.57
N GLU A 163 -11.46 13.96 -15.57
CA GLU A 163 -11.67 13.04 -14.46
C GLU A 163 -10.52 12.04 -14.25
N VAL A 164 -9.51 12.00 -15.13
CA VAL A 164 -8.29 11.20 -14.93
C VAL A 164 -7.24 11.95 -14.12
N TYR A 165 -7.38 13.27 -13.97
CA TYR A 165 -6.45 14.13 -13.22
C TYR A 165 -6.95 14.41 -11.80
N ASP A 166 -7.70 13.45 -11.25
CA ASP A 166 -8.18 13.46 -9.87
C ASP A 166 -7.28 12.60 -8.97
N LYS A 167 -7.67 12.46 -7.70
CA LYS A 167 -6.96 11.61 -6.73
C LYS A 167 -6.90 10.15 -7.17
N GLY A 168 -7.95 9.64 -7.81
CA GLY A 168 -8.03 8.27 -8.30
C GLY A 168 -7.05 8.01 -9.44
N GLY A 169 -6.90 8.96 -10.36
CA GLY A 169 -5.89 8.87 -11.42
C GLY A 169 -4.46 8.90 -10.89
N LEU A 170 -4.16 9.80 -9.95
CA LEU A 170 -2.86 9.81 -9.28
C LEU A 170 -2.58 8.50 -8.55
N LEU A 171 -3.56 7.96 -7.83
CA LEU A 171 -3.46 6.67 -7.16
C LEU A 171 -3.18 5.56 -8.18
N ALA A 172 -3.93 5.49 -9.27
CA ALA A 172 -3.77 4.49 -10.32
C ALA A 172 -2.34 4.48 -10.90
N VAL A 173 -1.77 5.66 -11.20
CA VAL A 173 -0.38 5.78 -11.69
C VAL A 173 0.63 5.37 -10.61
N ARG A 174 0.44 5.83 -9.36
CA ARG A 174 1.33 5.47 -8.23
C ARG A 174 1.36 3.96 -7.96
N LEU A 175 0.18 3.31 -7.97
CA LEU A 175 0.06 1.87 -7.79
C LEU A 175 0.73 1.09 -8.92
N SER A 176 0.55 1.54 -10.15
CA SER A 176 1.20 0.96 -11.34
C SER A 176 2.72 1.05 -11.22
N TYR A 177 3.24 2.21 -10.83
CA TYR A 177 4.67 2.40 -10.61
C TYR A 177 5.21 1.54 -9.48
N ARG A 178 4.50 1.47 -8.34
CA ARG A 178 4.92 0.67 -7.18
C ARG A 178 5.00 -0.82 -7.50
N LEU A 179 4.01 -1.38 -8.21
CA LEU A 179 4.05 -2.77 -8.65
C LEU A 179 5.23 -3.04 -9.59
N LEU A 180 5.47 -2.14 -10.55
CA LEU A 180 6.65 -2.23 -11.42
C LEU A 180 7.97 -2.19 -10.65
N LEU A 181 8.08 -1.42 -9.56
CA LEU A 181 9.29 -1.39 -8.73
C LEU A 181 9.53 -2.70 -7.98
N VAL A 182 8.46 -3.40 -7.59
CA VAL A 182 8.56 -4.70 -6.90
C VAL A 182 9.08 -5.78 -7.83
N GLU A 183 8.44 -5.95 -9.00
CA GLU A 183 8.80 -7.01 -9.95
C GLU A 183 8.64 -6.52 -11.41
N PRO A 184 9.64 -5.80 -11.95
CA PRO A 184 9.53 -5.10 -13.23
C PRO A 184 9.22 -6.02 -14.40
N GLU A 185 9.90 -7.16 -14.49
CA GLU A 185 9.80 -8.07 -15.64
C GLU A 185 8.39 -8.69 -15.72
N THR A 186 7.86 -9.12 -14.58
CA THR A 186 6.53 -9.72 -14.50
C THR A 186 5.44 -8.70 -14.84
N PHE A 187 5.43 -7.54 -14.20
CA PHE A 187 4.35 -6.56 -14.39
C PHE A 187 4.43 -5.81 -15.72
N THR A 188 5.61 -5.70 -16.32
CA THR A 188 5.76 -5.19 -17.70
C THR A 188 5.07 -6.12 -18.70
N GLN A 189 5.17 -7.44 -18.51
CA GLN A 189 4.60 -8.44 -19.42
C GLN A 189 3.12 -8.76 -19.13
N LEU A 190 2.67 -8.53 -17.89
CA LEU A 190 1.33 -8.90 -17.44
C LEU A 190 0.21 -8.05 -18.08
N TRP A 191 0.49 -6.78 -18.38
CA TRP A 191 -0.52 -5.83 -18.85
C TRP A 191 -0.17 -5.24 -20.21
N ASP A 192 -1.20 -4.82 -20.94
CA ASP A 192 -1.04 -4.00 -22.12
C ASP A 192 -0.87 -2.53 -21.71
N TRP A 193 0.32 -1.98 -21.97
CA TRP A 193 0.68 -0.60 -21.63
C TRP A 193 0.34 0.40 -22.73
N SER A 194 -0.19 -0.03 -23.89
CA SER A 194 -0.46 0.86 -25.04
C SER A 194 -1.35 2.05 -24.67
N CYS A 195 -2.46 1.81 -23.95
CA CYS A 195 -3.35 2.84 -23.46
C CYS A 195 -2.66 3.83 -22.50
N PHE A 196 -1.70 3.34 -21.70
CA PHE A 196 -0.92 4.18 -20.80
C PHE A 196 0.06 5.07 -21.59
N LEU A 197 0.68 4.53 -22.64
CA LEU A 197 1.54 5.32 -23.53
C LEU A 197 0.74 6.44 -24.23
N ASP A 198 -0.47 6.14 -24.69
CA ASP A 198 -1.33 7.13 -25.32
C ASP A 198 -1.83 8.20 -24.33
N PHE A 199 -2.10 7.80 -23.08
CA PHE A 199 -2.34 8.74 -21.98
C PHE A 199 -1.16 9.69 -21.75
N MET A 200 0.07 9.15 -21.68
CA MET A 200 1.27 9.96 -21.46
C MET A 200 1.55 10.94 -22.61
N LYS A 201 1.23 10.58 -23.87
CA LYS A 201 1.37 11.48 -25.02
C LYS A 201 0.44 12.69 -24.96
N GLN A 202 -0.74 12.53 -24.35
CA GLN A 202 -1.75 13.59 -24.31
C GLN A 202 -1.56 14.55 -23.13
N LEU A 203 -0.80 14.14 -22.11
CA LEU A 203 -0.55 14.88 -20.88
C LEU A 203 -0.08 16.36 -21.06
N PRO A 204 0.75 16.72 -22.05
CA PRO A 204 1.18 18.10 -22.25
C PRO A 204 0.10 19.05 -22.77
N ASN A 205 -1.00 18.54 -23.34
CA ASN A 205 -1.99 19.32 -24.09
C ASN A 205 -3.27 19.62 -23.30
N ILE A 206 -3.23 19.52 -21.97
CA ILE A 206 -4.44 19.50 -21.14
C ILE A 206 -4.62 20.82 -20.41
N ASP A 207 -5.78 21.43 -20.63
CA ASP A 207 -6.25 22.58 -19.87
C ASP A 207 -7.07 22.08 -18.65
N LEU A 208 -6.61 22.38 -17.44
CA LEU A 208 -7.14 21.84 -16.18
C LEU A 208 -7.44 22.95 -15.18
N ASP A 209 -8.49 22.73 -14.37
CA ASP A 209 -8.77 23.54 -13.19
C ASP A 209 -7.63 23.44 -12.15
N HIS A 210 -7.48 24.48 -11.31
CA HIS A 210 -6.39 24.68 -10.36
C HIS A 210 -6.16 23.49 -9.41
N ALA A 211 -7.22 22.83 -8.91
CA ALA A 211 -7.05 21.69 -8.01
C ALA A 211 -6.45 20.47 -8.70
N LYS A 212 -6.81 20.23 -9.97
CA LYS A 212 -6.26 19.14 -10.80
C LYS A 212 -4.86 19.49 -11.29
N PHE A 213 -4.61 20.77 -11.50
CA PHE A 213 -3.29 21.30 -11.81
C PHE A 213 -2.25 20.94 -10.74
N LEU A 214 -2.62 20.89 -9.46
CA LEU A 214 -1.71 20.50 -8.37
C LEU A 214 -1.31 19.01 -8.39
N LEU A 215 -2.14 18.13 -8.95
CA LEU A 215 -1.87 16.69 -9.04
C LEU A 215 -1.11 16.30 -10.32
N LEU A 216 -1.22 17.12 -11.35
CA LEU A 216 -0.63 16.87 -12.67
C LEU A 216 0.90 16.66 -12.64
N PRO A 217 1.70 17.43 -11.87
CA PRO A 217 3.13 17.18 -11.74
C PRO A 217 3.45 15.78 -11.23
N ASP A 218 2.72 15.29 -10.22
CA ASP A 218 2.95 13.97 -9.64
C ASP A 218 2.54 12.85 -10.60
N ILE A 219 1.41 13.02 -11.31
CA ILE A 219 0.96 12.10 -12.36
C ILE A 219 2.02 12.01 -13.46
N ARG A 220 2.51 13.15 -13.94
CA ARG A 220 3.56 13.23 -14.95
C ARG A 220 4.85 12.58 -14.48
N TRP A 221 5.27 12.91 -13.26
CA TRP A 221 6.50 12.37 -12.67
C TRP A 221 6.43 10.84 -12.57
N CYS A 222 5.37 10.29 -11.97
CA CYS A 222 5.21 8.84 -11.85
C CYS A 222 5.10 8.18 -13.23
N GLY A 223 4.38 8.81 -14.17
CA GLY A 223 4.27 8.34 -15.54
C GLY A 223 5.63 8.25 -16.25
N ILE A 224 6.51 9.24 -16.06
CA ILE A 224 7.89 9.21 -16.60
C ILE A 224 8.70 8.08 -15.95
N GLN A 225 8.54 7.82 -14.65
CA GLN A 225 9.20 6.67 -14.00
C GLN A 225 8.69 5.32 -14.52
N ILE A 226 7.41 5.22 -14.86
CA ILE A 226 6.86 4.02 -15.51
C ILE A 226 7.47 3.86 -16.90
N LEU A 227 7.50 4.93 -17.71
CA LEU A 227 8.11 4.90 -19.04
C LEU A 227 9.58 4.52 -19.00
N SER A 228 10.34 4.97 -17.99
CA SER A 228 11.75 4.61 -17.85
C SER A 228 11.95 3.12 -17.64
N ILE A 229 11.06 2.46 -16.87
CA ILE A 229 11.06 1.00 -16.68
C ILE A 229 10.64 0.30 -17.98
N LEU A 230 9.50 0.67 -18.55
CA LEU A 230 8.92 -0.01 -19.72
C LEU A 230 9.83 0.06 -20.95
N LEU A 231 10.44 1.23 -21.20
CA LEU A 231 11.29 1.48 -22.36
C LEU A 231 12.77 1.27 -22.05
N LYS A 232 13.11 0.85 -20.83
CA LYS A 232 14.50 0.66 -20.36
C LYS A 232 15.36 1.91 -20.59
N LEU A 233 14.80 3.09 -20.26
CA LEU A 233 15.49 4.36 -20.43
C LEU A 233 16.62 4.49 -19.42
N GLY A 234 17.75 5.04 -19.87
CA GLY A 234 18.84 5.43 -18.97
C GLY A 234 18.47 6.64 -18.11
N TYR A 235 19.33 6.93 -17.11
CA TYR A 235 19.16 8.08 -16.21
C TYR A 235 19.03 9.40 -16.98
N GLU A 236 19.95 9.66 -17.92
CA GLU A 236 19.97 10.90 -18.71
C GLU A 236 18.69 11.09 -19.54
N ALA A 237 18.19 10.02 -20.17
CA ALA A 237 16.96 10.06 -20.94
C ALA A 237 15.74 10.34 -20.05
N THR A 238 15.73 9.80 -18.83
CA THR A 238 14.67 10.04 -17.84
C THR A 238 14.71 11.48 -17.33
N THR A 239 15.90 12.01 -17.03
CA THR A 239 16.06 13.41 -16.59
C THR A 239 15.67 14.42 -17.66
N ASN A 240 15.87 14.10 -18.94
CA ASN A 240 15.46 14.96 -20.04
C ASN A 240 13.94 15.05 -20.22
N LEU A 241 13.17 14.06 -19.75
CA LEU A 241 11.71 14.06 -19.80
C LEU A 241 11.08 14.81 -18.62
N LEU A 242 11.81 14.88 -17.51
CA LEU A 242 11.40 15.57 -16.30
C LEU A 242 11.53 17.08 -16.48
N SER A 243 10.62 17.81 -15.83
CA SER A 243 10.69 19.28 -15.77
C SER A 243 11.72 19.70 -14.72
N GLY A 244 11.84 21.01 -14.44
CA GLY A 244 12.89 21.59 -13.58
C GLY A 244 13.21 20.79 -12.30
N SER A 245 14.45 20.89 -11.84
CA SER A 245 14.99 20.08 -10.73
C SER A 245 14.18 20.21 -9.43
N GLU A 246 13.62 21.38 -9.14
CA GLU A 246 12.84 21.64 -7.93
C GLU A 246 11.48 20.92 -7.94
N GLU A 247 10.73 21.01 -9.04
CA GLU A 247 9.44 20.32 -9.19
C GLU A 247 9.63 18.79 -9.14
N THR A 248 10.68 18.30 -9.79
CA THR A 248 11.05 16.88 -9.75
C THR A 248 11.35 16.41 -8.33
N LEU A 249 12.08 17.21 -7.55
CA LEU A 249 12.39 16.90 -6.15
C LEU A 249 11.13 16.93 -5.28
N ALA A 250 10.23 17.88 -5.50
CA ALA A 250 8.95 17.95 -4.77
C ALA A 250 8.07 16.73 -5.06
N CYS A 251 8.00 16.27 -6.31
CA CYS A 251 7.28 15.05 -6.68
C CYS A 251 7.90 13.80 -6.02
N LEU A 252 9.24 13.71 -6.00
CA LEU A 252 9.94 12.62 -5.31
C LEU A 252 9.62 12.60 -3.81
N LEU A 253 9.62 13.75 -3.13
CA LEU A 253 9.29 13.81 -1.71
C LEU A 253 7.86 13.34 -1.42
N ARG A 254 6.89 13.74 -2.24
CA ARG A 254 5.49 13.26 -2.12
C ARG A 254 5.34 11.78 -2.46
N TRP A 255 6.19 11.24 -3.35
CA TRP A 255 6.26 9.81 -3.61
C TRP A 255 6.83 9.04 -2.41
N GLU A 256 7.89 9.53 -1.79
CA GLU A 256 8.46 8.93 -0.58
C GLU A 256 7.47 8.99 0.59
N GLU A 257 6.74 10.10 0.75
CA GLU A 257 5.64 10.22 1.72
C GLU A 257 4.54 9.17 1.48
N PHE A 258 4.15 8.97 0.22
CA PHE A 258 3.18 7.93 -0.15
C PHE A 258 3.65 6.49 0.17
N CYS A 259 4.97 6.25 0.16
CA CYS A 259 5.57 4.95 0.47
C CYS A 259 6.02 4.80 1.94
N GLN A 260 5.91 5.87 2.73
CA GLN A 260 6.50 5.96 4.06
C GLN A 260 5.96 4.91 5.02
N ASP A 261 4.65 4.64 4.95
CA ASP A 261 3.96 3.70 5.82
C ASP A 261 4.63 2.32 5.89
N VAL A 262 4.95 1.75 4.73
CA VAL A 262 5.58 0.44 4.62
C VAL A 262 7.06 0.50 4.96
N SER A 263 7.76 1.58 4.59
CA SER A 263 9.16 1.77 4.98
C SER A 263 9.33 1.79 6.50
N MET A 264 8.41 2.47 7.20
CA MET A 264 8.38 2.50 8.67
C MET A 264 8.08 1.13 9.26
N GLU A 265 7.11 0.39 8.72
CA GLU A 265 6.78 -0.97 9.18
C GLU A 265 7.96 -1.93 9.01
N LYS A 266 8.66 -1.85 7.87
CA LYS A 266 9.88 -2.63 7.63
C LYS A 266 10.95 -2.31 8.68
N ALA A 267 11.22 -1.02 8.90
CA ALA A 267 12.21 -0.57 9.88
C ALA A 267 11.87 -1.06 11.31
N GLY A 268 10.60 -0.94 11.70
CA GLY A 268 10.12 -1.44 13.00
C GLY A 268 10.30 -2.95 13.16
N SER A 269 10.05 -3.72 12.10
CA SER A 269 10.25 -5.17 12.10
C SER A 269 11.71 -5.56 12.35
N TYR A 270 12.67 -4.83 11.78
CA TYR A 270 14.09 -5.05 12.05
C TYR A 270 14.46 -4.67 13.49
N ALA A 271 13.95 -3.55 14.01
CA ALA A 271 14.21 -3.13 15.39
C ALA A 271 13.70 -4.16 16.41
N GLU A 272 12.51 -4.73 16.21
CA GLU A 272 11.98 -5.79 17.08
C GLU A 272 12.88 -7.05 17.10
N LEU A 273 13.50 -7.41 15.98
CA LEU A 273 14.43 -8.53 15.89
C LEU A 273 15.70 -8.27 16.71
N PHE A 274 16.28 -7.07 16.60
CA PHE A 274 17.46 -6.69 17.39
C PHE A 274 17.21 -6.76 18.90
N VAL A 275 16.05 -6.31 19.36
CA VAL A 275 15.67 -6.37 20.79
C VAL A 275 15.48 -7.83 21.25
N LYS A 276 14.86 -8.68 20.43
CA LYS A 276 14.72 -10.11 20.77
C LYS A 276 16.07 -10.82 20.84
N GLU A 277 16.99 -10.48 19.93
CA GLU A 277 18.33 -11.06 19.90
C GLU A 277 19.19 -10.61 21.08
N SER A 278 19.17 -9.32 21.45
CA SER A 278 19.91 -8.80 22.61
C SER A 278 19.43 -9.40 23.93
N VAL A 279 18.10 -9.54 24.10
CA VAL A 279 17.49 -10.19 25.27
C VAL A 279 17.87 -11.68 25.33
N SER A 280 17.88 -12.37 24.18
CA SER A 280 18.28 -13.79 24.11
C SER A 280 19.76 -14.03 24.44
N GLN A 281 20.62 -13.04 24.17
CA GLN A 281 22.07 -13.09 24.46
C GLN A 281 22.41 -12.58 25.88
N GLY A 282 21.41 -12.23 26.69
CA GLY A 282 21.63 -11.73 28.05
C GLY A 282 22.31 -10.36 28.10
N MET A 283 22.37 -9.63 26.97
CA MET A 283 22.85 -8.25 26.96
C MET A 283 21.76 -7.36 27.52
N LYS A 284 22.01 -6.76 28.69
CA LYS A 284 21.19 -5.64 29.19
C LYS A 284 21.40 -4.46 28.25
N THR A 285 20.50 -4.28 27.31
CA THR A 285 20.35 -3.01 26.62
C THR A 285 19.53 -2.10 27.52
N ASP A 286 20.11 -0.99 28.00
CA ASP A 286 19.43 0.09 28.73
C ASP A 286 18.45 0.90 27.83
N PHE A 287 17.84 0.23 26.85
CA PHE A 287 16.72 0.76 26.10
C PHE A 287 15.46 0.34 26.83
N ASP A 288 14.88 1.28 27.59
CA ASP A 288 13.61 1.09 28.29
C ASP A 288 12.57 0.48 27.33
N SER A 289 12.14 -0.74 27.64
CA SER A 289 11.20 -1.50 26.80
C SER A 289 9.81 -0.83 26.68
N GLU A 290 9.52 0.13 27.55
CA GLU A 290 8.35 1.01 27.46
C GLU A 290 8.43 1.96 26.25
N ASN A 291 9.62 2.40 25.84
CA ASN A 291 9.77 3.33 24.72
C ASN A 291 9.55 2.67 23.35
N CYS A 292 9.85 1.38 23.18
CA CYS A 292 9.54 0.65 21.94
C CYS A 292 8.03 0.38 21.77
N LEU A 293 7.32 0.13 22.87
CA LEU A 293 5.86 -0.03 22.86
C LEU A 293 5.16 1.31 22.62
N LEU A 294 5.66 2.40 23.22
CA LEU A 294 5.14 3.75 23.01
C LEU A 294 5.45 4.29 21.61
N ALA A 295 6.67 4.06 21.09
CA ALA A 295 7.03 4.47 19.73
C ALA A 295 6.16 3.77 18.67
N ASN A 296 5.77 2.50 18.88
CA ASN A 296 4.91 1.77 17.94
C ASN A 296 3.41 2.10 18.07
N SER A 297 2.98 2.70 19.20
CA SER A 297 1.59 3.11 19.45
C SER A 297 1.22 4.49 18.87
N SER A 298 2.20 5.30 18.47
CA SER A 298 2.00 6.71 18.11
C SER A 298 1.79 7.00 16.62
N PHE A 299 1.82 6.00 15.73
CA PHE A 299 1.89 6.26 14.28
C PHE A 299 0.65 5.80 13.50
N CYS A 300 -0.55 5.98 14.07
CA CYS A 300 -1.76 6.09 13.25
C CYS A 300 -1.77 7.46 12.54
N GLY A 301 -1.05 7.55 11.42
CA GLY A 301 -1.11 8.61 10.40
C GLY A 301 -0.79 10.04 10.85
N PRO A 302 0.07 10.81 10.16
CA PRO A 302 0.07 12.24 10.35
C PRO A 302 -1.21 12.81 9.73
N ALA A 303 -2.10 13.34 10.58
CA ALA A 303 -2.85 14.52 10.19
C ALA A 303 -1.84 15.58 9.73
N ILE A 304 -2.05 16.09 8.52
CA ILE A 304 -1.26 17.12 7.86
C ILE A 304 -0.93 18.24 8.86
N LEU A 305 0.34 18.33 9.26
CA LEU A 305 0.86 19.50 9.95
C LEU A 305 2.16 19.91 9.26
N TRP A 306 2.05 20.97 8.45
CA TRP A 306 3.18 21.75 8.01
C TRP A 306 3.96 22.24 9.23
N ASN A 307 5.26 21.99 9.25
CA ASN A 307 6.23 23.03 9.57
C ASN A 307 7.54 22.73 8.85
N ARG A 308 8.03 23.76 8.15
CA ARG A 308 9.38 23.81 7.59
C ARG A 308 10.37 23.69 8.74
N ASP A 309 11.35 22.82 8.58
CA ASP A 309 12.73 23.12 8.96
C ASP A 309 13.67 22.34 8.04
N GLU A 310 14.71 23.03 7.57
CA GLU A 310 15.74 22.49 6.69
C GLU A 310 16.50 21.36 7.38
N ILE A 311 16.50 20.16 6.78
CA ILE A 311 17.36 19.05 7.22
C ILE A 311 18.13 18.50 6.02
N GLU A 312 19.45 18.46 6.21
CA GLU A 312 20.48 18.00 5.29
C GLU A 312 20.25 16.57 4.75
N ARG A 313 20.76 16.34 3.53
CA ARG A 313 20.61 15.12 2.74
C ARG A 313 21.31 13.91 3.39
N PRO A 314 20.69 12.72 3.44
CA PRO A 314 21.43 11.48 3.62
C PRO A 314 21.98 10.97 2.28
N ILE A 315 23.27 10.65 2.29
CA ILE A 315 24.04 10.04 1.19
C ILE A 315 23.50 8.62 0.93
N ARG A 316 23.04 8.37 -0.31
CA ARG A 316 22.60 7.04 -0.76
C ARG A 316 23.78 6.06 -0.81
N SER A 317 23.57 4.88 -0.21
CA SER A 317 24.39 3.68 -0.37
C SER A 317 24.39 3.24 -1.84
N GLN A 318 25.57 3.26 -2.47
CA GLN A 318 25.84 2.58 -3.74
C GLN A 318 25.91 1.08 -3.48
N ARG A 319 25.06 0.29 -4.14
CA ARG A 319 25.28 -1.16 -4.26
C ARG A 319 26.43 -1.38 -5.25
N LEU A 320 27.51 -1.98 -4.75
CA LEU A 320 28.65 -2.45 -5.55
C LEU A 320 28.20 -3.58 -6.47
N ALA A 321 28.39 -3.40 -7.77
CA ALA A 321 28.37 -4.48 -8.74
C ALA A 321 29.63 -5.32 -8.57
N THR A 322 29.47 -6.64 -8.38
CA THR A 322 30.57 -7.59 -8.52
C THR A 322 30.56 -8.15 -9.94
N TRP A 323 31.74 -8.10 -10.57
CA TRP A 323 32.05 -8.56 -11.92
C TRP A 323 31.86 -10.07 -12.11
#